data_AF-A0A2T2VU80-F1
#
_entry.id   AF-A0A2T2VU80-F1
#
_cell.length_a   1.000
_cell.length_b   1.000
_cell.length_c   1.000
_cell.angle_alpha   90.00
_cell.angle_beta   90.00
_cell.angle_gamma   90.00
#
_symmetry.space_group_name_H-M   'P 1'
#
loop_
_entity.id
_entity.type
_entity.pdbx_description
1 polymer ?
#
loop_
_entity_poly.entity_id
_entity_poly.type
_entity_poly.pdbx_seq_one_letter_code
_entity_poly.pdbx_strand_id
1 'polypeptide(L)'
;IAIPPEAQYSSVYAIQVSDVNEDGAADVLFGGNQYNVKPQFGRHDASSGLLVLGSLNKGMLEFKKKKFLTVKGQIRAIKPLKNINKRLYIFAKNNEEIEFYETID
;
A
#
# COMPACT_ATOMS: atom_id res chain seq x y z
N ILE A 1 -7.16 -1.15 16.87
CA ILE A 1 -6.80 -1.89 15.64
C ILE A 1 -5.30 -1.81 15.48
N ALA A 2 -4.59 -2.93 15.46
CA ALA A 2 -3.15 -2.97 15.30
C ALA A 2 -2.81 -3.06 13.80
N ILE A 3 -1.90 -2.22 13.32
CA ILE A 3 -1.37 -2.29 11.95
C ILE A 3 -0.08 -3.12 11.98
N PRO A 4 0.18 -3.96 10.97
CA PRO A 4 1.42 -4.73 10.87
C PRO A 4 2.68 -3.85 11.00
N PRO A 5 3.75 -4.33 11.68
CA PRO A 5 5.01 -3.59 11.81
C PRO A 5 5.66 -3.28 10.45
N GLU A 6 5.40 -4.11 9.43
CA GLU A 6 5.89 -3.90 8.06
C GLU A 6 5.46 -2.54 7.47
N ALA A 7 4.31 -2.00 7.89
CA ALA A 7 3.84 -0.68 7.45
C ALA A 7 4.75 0.46 7.97
N GLN A 8 5.56 0.19 8.99
CA GLN A 8 6.44 1.17 9.65
C GLN A 8 7.91 1.03 9.23
N TYR A 9 8.25 0.12 8.32
CA TYR A 9 9.64 -0.08 7.87
C TYR A 9 10.23 1.12 7.14
N SER A 10 9.39 1.97 6.56
CA SER A 10 9.79 3.20 5.86
C SER A 10 8.75 4.29 6.12
N SER A 11 9.06 5.52 5.72
CA SER A 11 8.09 6.62 5.75
C SER A 11 6.90 6.32 4.84
N VAL A 12 5.68 6.46 5.37
CA VAL A 12 4.41 6.32 4.64
C VAL A 12 4.00 7.67 4.08
N TYR A 13 3.80 7.76 2.76
CA TYR A 13 3.33 8.97 2.07
C TYR A 13 2.02 8.77 1.31
N ALA A 14 1.60 7.52 1.10
CA ALA A 14 0.36 7.17 0.42
C ALA A 14 -0.37 6.08 1.19
N ILE A 15 -1.67 6.28 1.39
CA ILE A 15 -2.59 5.29 1.96
C ILE A 15 -3.82 5.25 1.08
N GLN A 16 -4.24 4.06 0.66
CA GLN A 16 -5.50 3.84 -0.05
C GLN A 16 -6.28 2.73 0.65
N VAL A 17 -7.54 3.02 0.97
CA VAL A 17 -8.47 2.06 1.58
C VAL A 17 -9.42 1.55 0.51
N SER A 18 -9.60 0.24 0.44
CA SER A 18 -10.44 -0.44 -0.55
C SER A 18 -10.81 -1.83 -0.03
N ASP A 19 -11.94 -2.36 -0.46
CA ASP A 19 -12.26 -3.78 -0.28
C ASP A 19 -11.66 -4.54 -1.46
N VAL A 20 -10.43 -5.06 -1.28
CA VAL A 20 -9.61 -5.68 -2.34
C VAL A 20 -10.03 -7.11 -2.58
N ASN A 21 -10.51 -7.83 -1.56
CA ASN A 21 -10.92 -9.24 -1.65
C ASN A 21 -12.45 -9.43 -1.66
N GLU A 22 -13.24 -8.35 -1.62
CA GLU A 22 -14.71 -8.35 -1.64
C GLU A 22 -15.34 -9.09 -0.45
N ASP A 23 -14.67 -9.08 0.71
CA ASP A 23 -15.20 -9.68 1.93
C ASP A 23 -16.03 -8.71 2.79
N GLY A 24 -16.19 -7.47 2.33
CA GLY A 24 -16.93 -6.41 3.01
C GLY A 24 -16.15 -5.75 4.15
N ALA A 25 -14.91 -6.16 4.41
CA ALA A 25 -13.99 -5.48 5.30
C ALA A 25 -13.12 -4.46 4.54
N ALA A 26 -12.62 -3.46 5.27
CA ALA A 26 -11.72 -2.47 4.69
C ALA A 26 -10.28 -3.00 4.66
N ASP A 27 -9.69 -3.11 3.47
CA ASP A 27 -8.27 -3.35 3.28
C ASP A 27 -7.50 -2.04 3.10
N VAL A 28 -6.20 -2.08 3.34
CA VAL A 28 -5.33 -0.90 3.31
C VAL A 28 -4.09 -1.16 2.47
N LEU A 29 -3.87 -0.33 1.46
CA LEU A 29 -2.63 -0.25 0.70
C LEU A 29 -1.78 0.89 1.24
N PHE A 30 -0.53 0.60 1.58
CA PHE A 30 0.48 1.56 1.99
C PHE A 30 1.52 1.74 0.89
N GLY A 31 1.95 2.99 0.71
CA GLY A 31 3.07 3.36 -0.13
C GLY A 31 3.88 4.48 0.51
N GLY A 32 5.14 4.60 0.11
CA GLY A 32 6.02 5.61 0.67
C GLY A 32 7.40 5.57 0.08
N ASN A 33 8.40 5.67 0.97
CA ASN A 33 9.81 5.97 0.72
C ASN A 33 10.16 7.46 0.55
N GLN A 34 11.40 7.77 0.93
CA GLN A 34 12.04 9.07 0.73
C GLN A 34 13.52 8.86 0.39
N TYR A 35 13.88 9.20 -0.84
CA TYR A 35 15.27 9.07 -1.31
C TYR A 35 16.05 10.38 -1.17
N ASN A 36 15.34 11.51 -1.18
CA ASN A 36 15.92 12.84 -1.08
C ASN A 36 16.08 13.26 0.37
N VAL A 37 17.05 12.64 1.03
CA VAL A 37 17.45 12.94 2.41
C VAL A 37 18.93 13.29 2.43
N LYS A 38 19.37 14.05 3.44
CA LYS A 38 20.81 14.34 3.59
C LYS A 38 21.57 13.02 3.84
N PRO A 39 22.81 12.87 3.35
CA PRO A 39 23.56 11.61 3.43
C PRO A 39 23.64 10.99 4.83
N GLN A 40 23.75 11.82 5.87
CA GLN A 40 23.85 11.36 7.26
C GLN A 40 22.60 10.63 7.79
N PHE A 41 21.44 10.79 7.14
CA PHE A 41 20.19 10.16 7.59
C PHE A 41 19.89 8.83 6.89
N GLY A 42 20.54 8.54 5.76
CA GLY A 42 20.27 7.35 4.95
C GLY A 42 18.87 7.39 4.30
N ARG A 43 18.73 6.78 3.12
CA ARG A 43 17.44 6.74 2.42
C ARG A 43 16.42 5.92 3.20
N HIS A 44 15.16 6.35 3.18
CA HIS A 44 14.05 5.54 3.67
C HIS A 44 13.52 4.75 2.47
N ASP A 45 14.09 3.58 2.17
CA ASP A 45 13.81 2.81 0.95
C ASP A 45 13.29 1.39 1.19
N ALA A 46 12.90 1.09 2.43
CA ALA A 46 12.44 -0.25 2.83
C ALA A 46 10.95 -0.55 2.50
N SER A 47 10.17 0.40 1.98
CA SER A 47 8.79 0.14 1.54
C SER A 47 8.76 -0.39 0.11
N SER A 48 8.05 -1.51 -0.11
CA SER A 48 7.84 -2.14 -1.42
C SER A 48 6.36 -2.17 -1.83
N GLY A 49 5.55 -1.27 -1.27
CA GLY A 49 4.10 -1.34 -1.34
C GLY A 49 3.57 -2.47 -0.45
N LEU A 50 2.64 -2.16 0.45
CA LEU A 50 2.10 -3.14 1.39
C LEU A 50 0.57 -3.15 1.30
N LEU A 51 0.00 -4.29 0.93
CA LEU A 51 -1.42 -4.56 1.09
C LEU A 51 -1.64 -5.27 2.43
N VAL A 52 -2.57 -4.75 3.21
CA VAL A 52 -3.01 -5.32 4.49
C VAL A 52 -4.49 -5.61 4.36
N LEU A 53 -4.86 -6.89 4.44
CA LEU A 53 -6.25 -7.31 4.33
C LEU A 53 -6.93 -7.20 5.70
N GLY A 54 -8.07 -6.52 5.70
CA GLY A 54 -9.02 -6.48 6.79
C GLY A 54 -9.78 -7.80 6.90
N SER A 55 -10.25 -8.09 8.10
CA SER A 55 -11.29 -9.08 8.30
C SER A 55 -12.11 -8.70 9.53
N LEU A 56 -13.40 -9.04 9.51
CA LEU A 56 -14.30 -8.79 10.65
C LEU A 56 -14.32 -10.00 11.58
N ASN A 57 -13.89 -9.80 12.83
CA ASN A 57 -13.99 -10.78 13.90
C ASN A 57 -14.89 -10.23 15.01
N LYS A 58 -16.06 -10.84 15.22
CA LYS A 58 -17.07 -10.37 16.18
C LYS A 58 -17.42 -8.87 16.01
N GLY A 59 -17.48 -8.40 14.77
CA GLY A 59 -17.75 -7.00 14.44
C GLY A 59 -16.57 -6.03 14.61
N MET A 60 -15.39 -6.52 15.00
CA MET A 60 -14.16 -5.74 15.07
C MET A 60 -13.28 -6.01 13.85
N LEU A 61 -12.75 -4.93 13.25
CA LEU A 61 -11.79 -5.03 12.16
C LEU A 61 -10.43 -5.50 12.70
N GLU A 62 -9.87 -6.53 12.06
CA GLU A 62 -8.54 -7.07 12.35
C GLU A 62 -7.68 -7.09 11.09
N PHE A 63 -6.37 -6.86 11.24
CA PHE A 63 -5.39 -6.89 10.16
C PHE A 63 -4.42 -8.05 10.37
N LYS A 64 -4.78 -9.23 9.88
CA LYS A 64 -4.00 -10.47 10.06
C LYS A 64 -3.18 -10.87 8.83
N LYS A 65 -3.73 -10.63 7.64
CA LYS A 65 -3.09 -10.99 6.36
C LYS A 65 -2.48 -9.75 5.73
N LYS A 66 -1.31 -9.95 5.11
CA LYS A 66 -0.54 -8.88 4.48
C LYS A 66 0.27 -9.44 3.31
N LYS A 67 0.53 -8.60 2.31
CA LYS A 67 1.21 -8.96 1.07
C LYS A 67 2.04 -7.76 0.60
N PHE A 68 3.32 -8.00 0.31
CA PHE A 68 4.15 -7.01 -0.35
C PHE A 68 3.83 -6.99 -1.84
N LEU A 69 3.58 -5.81 -2.38
CA LEU A 69 3.20 -5.65 -3.79
C LEU A 69 4.42 -5.60 -4.72
N THR A 70 5.62 -5.45 -4.15
CA THR A 70 6.90 -5.30 -4.87
C THR A 70 6.94 -4.06 -5.76
N VAL A 71 6.07 -3.08 -5.51
CA VAL A 71 6.09 -1.75 -6.13
C VAL A 71 7.19 -0.95 -5.46
N LYS A 72 8.32 -0.76 -6.16
CA LYS A 72 9.47 -0.01 -5.68
C LYS A 72 9.36 1.46 -6.08
N GLY A 73 10.15 2.32 -5.46
CA GLY A 73 10.17 3.76 -5.76
C GLY A 73 9.57 4.60 -4.64
N GLN A 74 9.48 5.90 -4.88
CA GLN A 74 8.90 6.87 -3.94
C GLN A 74 7.41 7.06 -4.23
N ILE A 75 6.56 6.17 -3.69
CA ILE A 75 5.12 6.20 -3.91
C ILE A 75 4.50 7.39 -3.16
N ARG A 76 3.77 8.25 -3.89
CA ARG A 76 3.13 9.48 -3.38
C ARG A 76 1.61 9.43 -3.42
N ALA A 77 1.03 8.63 -4.30
CA ALA A 77 -0.40 8.37 -4.29
C ALA A 77 -0.69 6.95 -4.78
N ILE A 78 -1.77 6.39 -4.26
CA ILE A 78 -2.34 5.12 -4.70
C ILE A 78 -3.81 5.40 -4.99
N LYS A 79 -4.30 5.00 -6.17
CA LYS A 79 -5.72 5.16 -6.53
C LYS A 79 -6.25 3.92 -7.24
N PRO A 80 -7.45 3.43 -6.88
CA PRO A 80 -8.11 2.40 -7.68
C PRO A 80 -8.56 3.01 -9.01
N LEU A 81 -8.39 2.26 -10.09
CA LEU A 81 -8.97 2.62 -11.38
C LEU A 81 -10.40 2.07 -11.43
N LYS A 82 -11.38 2.99 -11.44
CA LYS A 82 -12.80 2.63 -11.52
C LYS A 82 -13.16 2.26 -12.97
N ASN A 83 -14.17 1.39 -13.13
CA ASN A 83 -14.78 1.00 -14.42
C ASN A 83 -14.00 0.00 -15.28
N ILE A 84 -13.12 -0.80 -14.68
CA ILE A 84 -12.53 -1.98 -15.33
C ILE A 84 -12.99 -3.21 -14.54
N ASN A 85 -13.34 -4.30 -15.23
CA ASN A 85 -13.65 -5.62 -14.63
C ASN A 85 -12.43 -6.27 -13.92
N LYS A 86 -11.40 -5.48 -13.60
CA LYS A 86 -10.13 -5.89 -13.00
C LYS A 86 -9.85 -4.94 -11.83
N ARG A 87 -9.34 -5.50 -10.73
CA ARG A 87 -8.92 -4.74 -9.55
C ARG A 87 -7.55 -4.12 -9.82
N LEU A 88 -7.56 -3.00 -10.54
CA LEU A 88 -6.36 -2.28 -10.95
C LEU A 88 -6.12 -1.05 -10.06
N TYR A 89 -4.89 -0.91 -9.60
CA TYR A 89 -4.41 0.22 -8.82
C TYR A 89 -3.34 0.99 -9.57
N ILE A 90 -3.38 2.30 -9.44
CA ILE A 90 -2.43 3.24 -9.99
C ILE A 90 -1.52 3.70 -8.84
N PHE A 91 -0.22 3.50 -8.99
CA PHE A 91 0.82 3.97 -8.10
C PHE A 91 1.53 5.17 -8.76
N ALA A 92 1.30 6.36 -8.21
CA ALA A 92 2.03 7.56 -8.63
C ALA A 92 3.32 7.66 -7.83
N LYS A 93 4.45 7.74 -8.53
CA LYS A 93 5.80 7.75 -7.95
C LYS A 93 6.49 9.10 -8.22
N ASN A 94 7.28 9.57 -7.27
CA ASN A 94 8.00 10.83 -7.40
C ASN A 94 9.16 10.71 -8.41
N ASN A 95 9.12 11.53 -9.47
CA ASN A 95 10.10 11.53 -10.59
C ASN A 95 10.25 10.17 -11.31
N GLU A 96 9.18 9.37 -11.33
CA GLU A 96 9.14 8.09 -12.03
C GLU A 96 7.81 7.97 -12.80
N GLU A 97 7.76 7.03 -13.74
CA GLU A 97 6.53 6.70 -14.46
C GLU A 97 5.44 6.18 -13.52
N ILE A 98 4.19 6.37 -13.94
CA ILE A 98 3.02 5.81 -13.27
C ILE A 98 3.05 4.29 -13.44
N GLU A 99 2.87 3.56 -12.34
CA GLU A 99 2.85 2.10 -12.35
C GLU A 99 1.44 1.57 -12.09
N PHE A 100 1.01 0.59 -12.91
CA PHE A 100 -0.28 -0.07 -12.77
C PHE A 100 -0.09 -1.45 -12.13
N TYR A 101 -0.91 -1.77 -11.14
CA TYR A 101 -0.84 -3.04 -10.42
C TYR A 101 -2.22 -3.70 -10.39
N GLU A 102 -2.31 -4.94 -10.89
CA GLU A 102 -3.51 -5.77 -10.83
C GLU A 102 -3.45 -6.70 -9.61
N THR A 103 -4.40 -6.60 -8.69
CA THR A 103 -4.50 -7.52 -7.53
C THR A 103 -5.22 -8.81 -7.95
N ILE A 104 -4.66 -9.97 -7.59
CA ILE A 104 -5.16 -11.32 -7.95
C ILE A 104 -5.77 -12.04 -6.72
N ASP A 105 -6.30 -11.30 -5.75
CA ASP A 105 -6.78 -11.87 -4.48
C ASP A 105 -8.29 -12.10 -4.43
#